data_AF-A0A7J5TXX4-F1
#
_entry.id   AF-A0A7J5TXX4-F1
#
_cell.length_a   1.000
_cell.length_b   1.000
_cell.length_c   1.000
_cell.angle_alpha   90.00
_cell.angle_beta   90.00
_cell.angle_gamma   90.00
#
_symmetry.space_group_name_H-M   'P 1'
#
loop_
_entity.id
_entity.type
_entity.pdbx_description
1 polymer ?
#
loop_
_entity_poly.entity_id
_entity_poly.type
_entity_poly.pdbx_seq_one_letter_code
_entity_poly.pdbx_strand_id
1 'polypeptide(L)' 'MNQKQPLWKQPTFQQLTLASLTLGLAPFVPEPHLLGKLRWVLGGAVGMQLVDWGDLLMHGAPWLGLIGFSIWYRFGKK' A
#
# COMPACT_ATOMS: atom_id res chain seq x y z
N MET A 1 5.84 32.99 8.92
CA MET A 1 4.75 32.10 8.47
C MET A 1 5.32 30.69 8.34
N ASN A 2 4.84 29.71 9.10
CA ASN A 2 5.37 28.34 9.04
C ASN A 2 4.78 27.65 7.79
N GLN A 3 5.57 27.50 6.74
CA GLN A 3 5.12 26.79 5.54
C GLN A 3 4.98 25.30 5.86
N LYS A 4 3.89 24.67 5.41
CA LYS A 4 3.77 23.21 5.43
C LYS A 4 4.98 22.62 4.69
N GLN A 5 5.68 21.69 5.32
CA GLN A 5 6.78 20.96 4.69
C GLN A 5 6.28 20.24 3.42
N PRO A 6 7.13 19.93 2.45
CA PRO A 6 6.71 19.11 1.32
C PRO A 6 6.32 17.69 1.75
N LEU A 7 5.50 17.00 0.94
CA LEU A 7 4.97 15.65 1.24
C LEU A 7 6.07 14.64 1.62
N TRP A 8 7.18 14.63 0.87
CA TRP A 8 8.29 13.69 1.09
C TRP A 8 9.08 13.92 2.39
N LYS A 9 8.86 15.06 3.07
CA LYS A 9 9.41 15.32 4.41
C LYS A 9 8.46 14.91 5.54
N GLN A 10 7.25 14.45 5.23
CA GLN A 10 6.32 13.97 6.23
C GLN A 10 6.75 12.57 6.72
N PRO A 11 6.98 12.36 8.02
CA PRO A 11 7.38 11.05 8.54
C PRO A 11 6.42 9.93 8.13
N THR A 12 5.11 10.21 8.16
CA THR A 12 4.06 9.28 7.72
C THR A 12 4.23 8.85 6.26
N PHE A 13 4.57 9.78 5.35
CA PHE A 13 4.83 9.44 3.96
C PHE A 13 6.05 8.51 3.83
N GLN A 14 7.13 8.81 4.56
CA GLN A 14 8.36 8.02 4.53
C GLN A 14 8.14 6.61 5.08
N GLN A 15 7.41 6.47 6.19
CA GLN A 15 7.05 5.19 6.79
C GLN A 15 6.17 4.36 5.87
N LEU A 16 5.14 4.95 5.26
CA LEU A 16 4.26 4.26 4.32
C LEU A 16 5.00 3.86 3.04
N THR A 17 5.93 4.69 2.56
CA THR A 17 6.80 4.36 1.43
C THR A 17 7.68 3.17 1.77
N LEU A 18 8.35 3.20 2.93
CA LEU A 18 9.19 2.09 3.38
C LEU A 18 8.38 0.80 3.53
N ALA A 19 7.21 0.87 4.17
CA ALA A 19 6.32 -0.29 4.34
C ALA A 19 5.80 -0.82 3.00
N SER A 20 5.48 0.04 2.04
CA SER A 20 5.04 -0.35 0.70
C SER A 20 6.14 -1.09 -0.07
N LEU A 21 7.36 -0.55 -0.03
CA LEU A 21 8.51 -1.11 -0.73
C LEU A 21 9.10 -2.35 -0.05
N THR A 22 8.82 -2.57 1.24
CA THR A 22 9.27 -3.76 1.99
C THR A 22 8.16 -4.77 2.14
N LEU A 23 7.28 -4.58 3.13
CA LEU A 23 6.14 -5.47 3.39
C LEU A 23 5.23 -5.57 2.16
N GLY A 24 4.87 -4.46 1.52
CA GLY A 24 3.90 -4.47 0.42
C GLY A 24 4.38 -5.17 -0.85
N LEU A 25 5.68 -5.29 -1.07
CA LEU A 25 6.29 -6.02 -2.19
C LEU A 25 6.81 -7.41 -1.81
N ALA A 26 6.79 -7.77 -0.53
CA ALA A 26 7.24 -9.08 -0.10
C ALA A 26 6.29 -10.20 -0.56
N PRO A 27 6.81 -11.41 -0.82
CA PRO A 27 8.21 -11.72 -1.09
C PRO A 27 8.65 -11.15 -2.44
N PHE A 28 9.90 -10.72 -2.56
CA PHE A 28 10.40 -10.12 -3.82
C PHE A 28 10.63 -11.15 -4.94
N VAL A 29 10.74 -12.42 -4.58
CA VAL A 29 11.03 -13.55 -5.49
C VAL A 29 10.16 -14.74 -5.06
N PRO A 30 9.60 -15.52 -6.01
CA PRO A 30 9.62 -15.29 -7.45
C PRO A 30 8.73 -14.11 -7.88
N GLU A 31 7.75 -13.72 -7.05
CA GLU A 31 6.84 -12.62 -7.33
C GLU A 31 6.22 -12.08 -6.03
N PRO A 32 6.01 -10.75 -5.91
CA PRO A 32 5.25 -10.13 -4.83
C PRO A 32 3.87 -10.76 -4.63
N HIS A 33 3.54 -11.08 -3.38
CA HIS A 33 2.24 -11.63 -3.02
C HIS A 33 1.11 -10.72 -3.50
N LEU A 34 1.26 -9.41 -3.34
CA LEU A 34 0.27 -8.42 -3.79
C LEU A 34 -0.10 -8.60 -5.27
N LEU A 35 0.88 -8.77 -6.16
CA LEU A 35 0.62 -8.93 -7.59
C LEU A 35 -0.05 -10.26 -7.92
N GLY A 36 0.37 -11.34 -7.25
CA GLY A 36 -0.28 -12.65 -7.34
C GLY A 36 -1.75 -12.60 -6.92
N LYS A 37 -2.03 -12.03 -5.73
CA LYS A 37 -3.39 -11.91 -5.21
C LYS A 37 -4.27 -10.99 -6.08
N LEU A 38 -3.75 -9.87 -6.57
CA LEU A 38 -4.50 -8.99 -7.48
C LEU A 38 -4.91 -9.72 -8.77
N ARG A 39 -3.99 -10.47 -9.39
CA ARG A 39 -4.33 -11.29 -10.58
C ARG A 39 -5.36 -12.36 -10.25
N TRP A 40 -5.26 -13.00 -9.08
CA TRP A 40 -6.23 -13.98 -8.62
C TRP A 40 -7.63 -13.35 -8.44
N VAL A 41 -7.71 -12.16 -7.85
CA VAL A 41 -8.97 -11.40 -7.71
C VAL A 41 -9.54 -11.02 -9.08
N LEU A 42 -8.71 -10.54 -10.01
CA LEU A 42 -9.13 -10.24 -11.39
C LEU A 42 -9.63 -11.48 -12.13
N GLY A 43 -9.13 -12.67 -11.79
CA GLY A 43 -9.62 -13.97 -12.26
C GLY A 43 -10.88 -14.48 -11.55
N GLY A 44 -11.52 -13.68 -10.71
CA GLY A 44 -12.77 -14.02 -10.00
C GLY A 44 -12.59 -14.60 -8.61
N ALA A 45 -11.38 -14.58 -8.04
CA ALA A 45 -11.08 -15.08 -6.69
C ALA A 45 -11.56 -16.53 -6.42
N VAL A 46 -11.65 -17.35 -7.46
CA VAL A 46 -12.12 -18.74 -7.35
C VAL A 46 -11.18 -19.53 -6.44
N GLY A 47 -11.72 -20.12 -5.37
CA GLY A 47 -10.96 -20.91 -4.40
C GLY A 47 -10.12 -20.11 -3.40
N MET A 48 -10.26 -18.77 -3.37
CA MET A 48 -9.50 -17.91 -2.46
C MET A 48 -9.99 -18.07 -1.02
N GLN A 49 -9.08 -18.38 -0.10
CA GLN A 49 -9.39 -18.59 1.31
C GLN A 49 -9.26 -17.29 2.11
N LEU A 50 -9.77 -17.29 3.35
CA LEU A 50 -9.66 -16.12 4.23
C LEU A 50 -8.20 -15.71 4.47
N VAL A 51 -7.27 -16.66 4.53
CA VAL A 51 -5.84 -16.37 4.65
C VAL A 51 -5.29 -15.65 3.42
N ASP A 52 -5.78 -15.97 2.21
CA ASP A 52 -5.37 -15.29 0.98
C ASP A 52 -5.88 -13.85 0.93
N TRP A 53 -7.09 -13.61 1.45
CA TRP A 53 -7.64 -12.28 1.62
C TRP A 53 -6.87 -11.47 2.67
N GLY A 54 -6.49 -12.12 3.77
CA GLY A 54 -5.62 -11.52 4.79
C GLY A 54 -4.26 -11.13 4.23
N ASP A 55 -3.66 -12.00 3.42
CA ASP A 55 -2.40 -11.76 2.71
C ASP A 55 -2.52 -10.56 1.74
N LEU A 56 -3.57 -10.55 0.90
CA LEU A 56 -3.86 -9.40 0.01
C LEU A 56 -4.01 -8.09 0.79
N LEU A 57 -4.77 -8.10 1.89
CA LEU A 57 -4.98 -6.92 2.73
C LEU A 57 -3.66 -6.48 3.36
N MET A 58 -2.88 -7.39 3.93
CA MET A 58 -1.63 -7.07 4.63
C MET A 58 -0.60 -6.45 3.67
N HIS A 59 -0.42 -7.03 2.48
CA HIS A 59 0.51 -6.51 1.48
C HIS A 59 -0.05 -5.25 0.77
N GLY A 60 -1.37 -5.14 0.60
CA GLY A 60 -2.01 -3.98 -0.04
C GLY A 60 -2.21 -2.76 0.87
N ALA A 61 -2.38 -2.96 2.18
CA ALA A 61 -2.63 -1.90 3.16
C ALA A 61 -1.61 -0.75 3.12
N PRO A 62 -0.27 -0.98 3.09
CA PRO A 62 0.68 0.13 3.04
C PRO A 62 0.55 0.98 1.77
N TRP A 63 0.21 0.35 0.63
CA TRP A 63 -0.03 1.07 -0.63
C TRP A 63 -1.28 1.94 -0.59
N LEU A 64 -2.39 1.40 -0.08
CA LEU A 64 -3.62 2.15 0.11
C LEU A 64 -3.41 3.32 1.08
N GLY A 65 -2.66 3.09 2.16
CA GLY A 65 -2.25 4.12 3.11
C GLY A 65 -1.40 5.20 2.44
N LEU A 66 -0.39 4.83 1.66
CA LEU A 66 0.50 5.77 0.95
C LEU A 66 -0.29 6.65 -0.02
N ILE A 67 -1.17 6.05 -0.83
CA ILE A 67 -2.01 6.76 -1.80
C ILE A 67 -2.99 7.67 -1.06
N GLY A 68 -3.72 7.14 -0.07
CA GLY A 68 -4.70 7.88 0.71
C GLY A 68 -4.08 9.06 1.44
N PHE A 69 -2.93 8.85 2.10
CA PHE A 69 -2.19 9.93 2.77
C PHE A 69 -1.70 10.97 1.76
N SER A 70 -1.20 10.57 0.60
CA SER A 70 -0.72 11.51 -0.43
C SER A 70 -1.86 12.39 -0.98
N ILE A 71 -3.03 11.79 -1.26
CA ILE A 71 -4.23 12.50 -1.71
C ILE A 71 -4.71 13.45 -0.61
N TRP A 72 -4.85 12.95 0.62
CA TRP A 72 -5.25 13.77 1.77
C TRP A 72 -4.27 14.90 2.05
N TYR A 73 -2.97 14.67 1.95
CA TYR A 73 -1.98 15.71 2.18
C TYR A 73 -2.06 16.83 1.11
N ARG A 74 -2.37 16.44 -0.13
CA ARG A 74 -2.45 17.37 -1.27
C ARG A 74 -3.77 18.14 -1.32
N PHE A 75 -4.88 17.50 -0.97
CA PHE A 75 -6.23 18.00 -1.19
C PHE A 75 -7.13 18.04 0.06
N GLY A 76 -6.75 17.33 1.12
CA GLY A 76 -7.36 17.44 2.44
C GLY A 76 -7.28 18.89 2.88
N LYS A 77 -8.46 19.48 3.05
CA LYS A 77 -8.66 20.93 3.11
C LYS A 77 -7.72 21.64 4.09
N LYS A 78 -7.37 22.87 3.68
CA LYS A 78 -6.71 23.89 4.50
C LYS A 78 -7.41 24.05 5.85
#